data_AF-A0A7J9BKS8-F1
#
_entry.id   AF-A0A7J9BKS8-F1
#
_cell.length_a   1.000
_cell.length_b   1.000
_cell.length_c   1.000
_cell.angle_alpha   90.00
_cell.angle_beta   90.00
_cell.angle_gamma   90.00
#
_symmetry.space_group_name_H-M   'P 1'
#
loop_
_entity.id
_entity.type
_entity.pdbx_description
1 polymer ?
#
loop_
_entity_poly.entity_id
_entity_poly.type
_entity_poly.pdbx_seq_one_letter_code
_entity_poly.pdbx_strand_id
1 'polypeptide(L)'
;MLLLFFRNSNDIDGRIVESAALKLPIAANAATAEAIAAFKAVETTIDTRFSYVIFEGDARVIMKELISKEEDFSEIGQILDKAKSLLQQMAKFRINHTRREGNKAAHEQYS
;
A
#
# COMPACT_ATOMS: atom_id res chain seq x y z
N MET A 1 -4.18 6.49 5.67
CA MET A 1 -5.09 5.79 4.73
C MET A 1 -4.26 5.38 3.52
N LEU A 2 -4.20 4.08 3.24
CA LEU A 2 -3.45 3.54 2.10
C LEU A 2 -4.32 3.57 0.84
N LEU A 3 -3.82 4.22 -0.21
CA LEU A 3 -4.45 4.31 -1.53
C LEU A 3 -3.67 3.43 -2.50
N LEU A 4 -4.32 2.37 -2.98
CA LEU A 4 -3.71 1.46 -3.93
C LEU A 4 -4.03 1.93 -5.35
N PHE A 5 -3.00 2.19 -6.15
CA PHE A 5 -3.15 2.58 -7.54
C PHE A 5 -2.62 1.50 -8.47
N PHE A 6 -3.49 0.94 -9.29
CA PHE A 6 -3.13 -0.05 -10.27
C PHE A 6 -2.85 0.64 -11.60
N ARG A 7 -1.74 0.26 -12.26
CA ARG A 7 -1.37 0.78 -13.59
C ARG A 7 -1.08 -0.37 -14.53
N ASN A 8 -1.71 -0.41 -15.69
CA ASN A 8 -1.33 -1.38 -16.72
C ASN A 8 0.01 -0.98 -17.34
N SER A 9 0.97 -1.92 -17.41
CA SER A 9 2.32 -1.68 -17.94
C SER A 9 2.39 -1.30 -19.42
N ASN A 10 1.27 -1.40 -20.15
CA ASN A 10 1.22 -1.13 -21.59
C ASN A 10 0.82 0.30 -21.94
N ASP A 11 0.54 1.17 -20.95
CA ASP A 11 0.17 2.55 -21.21
C ASP A 11 1.39 3.47 -21.01
N ILE A 12 1.93 4.00 -22.12
CA ILE A 12 3.07 4.95 -22.14
C ILE A 12 2.79 6.24 -21.37
N ASP A 13 1.52 6.51 -21.07
CA ASP A 13 1.04 7.68 -20.33
C ASP A 13 0.98 7.44 -18.81
N GLY A 14 1.17 6.19 -18.35
CA GLY A 14 1.04 5.84 -16.94
C GLY A 14 -0.37 6.14 -16.40
N ARG A 15 -1.42 5.88 -17.16
CA ARG A 15 -2.78 6.05 -16.63
C ARG A 15 -3.05 5.05 -15.51
N ILE A 16 -3.63 5.56 -14.43
CA ILE A 16 -4.19 4.72 -13.37
C ILE A 16 -5.39 4.01 -14.00
N VAL A 17 -5.29 2.68 -14.11
CA VAL A 17 -6.37 1.88 -14.69
C VAL A 17 -7.42 1.55 -13.63
N GLU A 18 -7.02 1.51 -12.36
CA GLU A 18 -7.91 1.27 -11.23
C GLU A 18 -7.29 1.86 -9.96
N SER A 19 -8.12 2.30 -9.03
CA SER A 19 -7.69 2.72 -7.69
C SER A 19 -8.60 2.12 -6.64
N ALA A 20 -8.01 1.49 -5.62
CA ALA A 20 -8.74 0.95 -4.48
C ALA A 20 -8.32 1.65 -3.18
N ALA A 21 -9.30 2.10 -2.40
CA ALA A 21 -9.07 2.60 -1.05
C ALA A 21 -9.44 1.49 -0.05
N LEU A 22 -8.42 0.94 0.62
CA LEU A 22 -8.63 -0.06 1.67
C LEU A 22 -8.85 0.66 3.01
N LYS A 23 -10.12 0.68 3.46
CA LYS A 23 -10.47 0.97 4.85
C LYS A 23 -10.53 -0.36 5.60
N LEU A 24 -9.57 -0.60 6.48
CA LEU A 24 -9.58 -1.78 7.33
C LEU A 24 -10.24 -1.50 8.69
N PRO A 25 -10.88 -2.52 9.30
CA PRO A 25 -11.51 -2.40 10.60
C PRO A 25 -10.50 -2.33 11.75
N ILE A 26 -11.04 -1.90 12.91
CA ILE A 26 -10.40 -1.60 14.21
C ILE A 26 -9.17 -2.48 14.48
N ALA A 27 -7.97 -1.88 14.40
CA ALA A 27 -6.76 -2.46 14.97
C ALA A 27 -6.47 -1.85 16.35
N ALA A 28 -5.71 -2.57 17.16
CA ALA A 28 -5.36 -2.15 18.52
C ALA A 28 -4.64 -0.78 18.57
N ASN A 29 -3.90 -0.43 17.52
CA ASN A 29 -3.27 0.88 17.34
C ASN A 29 -3.14 1.23 15.85
N ALA A 30 -2.86 2.51 15.55
CA ALA A 30 -2.79 3.01 14.18
C ALA A 30 -1.70 2.33 13.33
N ALA A 31 -0.56 1.98 13.92
CA ALA A 31 0.54 1.34 13.19
C ALA A 31 0.18 -0.09 12.76
N THR A 32 -0.46 -0.86 13.65
CA THR A 32 -1.01 -2.18 13.31
C THR A 32 -2.11 -2.06 12.25
N ALA A 33 -2.99 -1.06 12.33
CA ALA A 33 -4.01 -0.83 11.30
C ALA A 33 -3.38 -0.58 9.91
N GLU A 34 -2.35 0.25 9.86
CA GLU A 34 -1.63 0.57 8.64
C GLU A 34 -0.85 -0.65 8.10
N ALA A 35 -0.25 -1.46 8.96
CA ALA A 35 0.43 -2.69 8.58
C ALA A 35 -0.53 -3.72 7.97
N ILE A 36 -1.69 -3.93 8.59
CA ILE A 36 -2.73 -4.81 8.05
C ILE A 36 -3.25 -4.23 6.72
N ALA A 37 -3.42 -2.90 6.62
CA ALA A 37 -3.89 -2.25 5.39
C ALA A 37 -2.92 -2.45 4.23
N ALA A 38 -1.62 -2.32 4.51
CA ALA A 38 -0.54 -2.66 3.60
C ALA A 38 -0.60 -4.13 3.16
N PHE A 39 -0.68 -5.06 4.10
CA PHE A 39 -0.79 -6.48 3.79
C PHE A 39 -2.00 -6.77 2.90
N LYS A 40 -3.19 -6.26 3.25
CA LYS A 40 -4.41 -6.50 2.49
C LYS A 40 -4.38 -5.88 1.09
N ALA A 41 -3.71 -4.74 0.94
CA ALA A 41 -3.48 -4.13 -0.37
C ALA A 41 -2.65 -5.03 -1.26
N VAL A 42 -1.52 -5.54 -0.74
CA VAL A 42 -0.68 -6.48 -1.49
C VAL A 42 -1.46 -7.75 -1.81
N GLU A 43 -2.15 -8.34 -0.84
CA GLU A 43 -2.96 -9.55 -1.06
C GLU A 43 -4.00 -9.36 -2.18
N THR A 44 -4.71 -8.24 -2.18
CA THR A 44 -5.71 -7.92 -3.22
C THR A 44 -5.09 -7.83 -4.61
N THR A 45 -3.81 -7.43 -4.70
CA THR A 45 -3.13 -7.25 -5.99
C THR A 45 -2.66 -8.54 -6.63
N ILE A 46 -2.49 -9.60 -5.83
CA ILE A 46 -2.10 -10.92 -6.34
C ILE A 46 -3.23 -11.52 -7.20
N ASP A 47 -4.48 -11.29 -6.83
CA ASP A 47 -5.64 -11.78 -7.57
C ASP A 47 -5.91 -10.96 -8.85
N THR A 48 -5.44 -9.73 -8.89
CA THR A 48 -5.57 -8.86 -10.05
C THR A 48 -4.45 -9.14 -11.04
N ARG A 49 -4.76 -9.56 -12.27
CA ARG A 49 -3.78 -9.88 -13.34
C ARG A 49 -2.98 -8.67 -13.87
N PHE A 50 -2.69 -7.69 -13.02
CA PHE A 50 -1.95 -6.49 -13.40
C PHE A 50 -0.47 -6.81 -13.60
N SER A 51 0.07 -6.28 -14.69
CA SER A 51 1.48 -6.38 -15.04
C SER A 51 2.38 -5.43 -14.24
N TYR A 52 1.78 -4.42 -13.61
CA TYR A 52 2.48 -3.43 -12.78
C TYR A 52 1.53 -2.83 -11.72
N VAL A 53 2.03 -2.63 -10.50
CA VAL A 53 1.22 -2.09 -9.40
C VAL A 53 1.97 -0.99 -8.67
N ILE A 54 1.29 0.10 -8.29
CA ILE A 54 1.84 1.17 -7.46
C ILE A 54 1.08 1.23 -6.13
N PHE A 55 1.79 0.96 -5.04
CA PHE A 55 1.27 1.14 -3.69
C PHE A 55 1.56 2.57 -3.23
N GLU A 56 0.53 3.33 -2.82
CA GLU A 56 0.68 4.69 -2.32
C GLU A 56 0.05 4.88 -0.93
N GLY A 57 0.71 5.63 -0.05
CA GLY A 57 0.27 5.76 1.34
C GLY A 57 0.96 6.85 2.12
N ASP A 58 0.29 7.33 3.16
CA ASP A 58 0.81 8.29 4.13
C ASP A 58 1.62 7.65 5.27
N ALA A 59 1.50 6.33 5.44
CA ALA A 59 2.17 5.49 6.44
C ALA A 59 3.67 5.29 6.15
N ARG A 60 4.50 6.34 6.34
CA ARG A 60 5.92 6.33 5.94
C ARG A 60 6.72 5.13 6.47
N VAL A 61 6.50 4.79 7.73
CA VAL A 61 7.21 3.70 8.41
C VAL A 61 6.86 2.36 7.75
N ILE A 62 5.56 2.09 7.58
CA ILE A 62 5.06 0.87 6.94
C ILE A 62 5.54 0.77 5.48
N MET A 63 5.46 1.86 4.72
CA MET A 63 5.88 1.90 3.32
C MET A 63 7.39 1.65 3.16
N LYS A 64 8.21 2.17 4.08
CA LYS A 64 9.65 1.92 4.11
C LYS A 64 9.95 0.47 4.49
N GLU A 65 9.22 -0.06 5.47
CA GLU A 65 9.43 -1.42 5.95
C GLU A 65 9.03 -2.46 4.90
N LEU A 66 7.98 -2.23 4.12
CA LEU A 66 7.56 -3.09 2.99
C LEU A 66 8.65 -3.30 1.93
N ILE A 67 9.55 -2.34 1.74
CA ILE A 67 10.69 -2.44 0.80
C ILE A 67 12.02 -2.73 1.51
N SER A 68 12.00 -2.81 2.85
CA SER A 68 13.18 -3.11 3.64
C SER A 68 13.58 -4.56 3.44
N LYS A 69 14.91 -4.79 3.40
CA LYS A 69 15.50 -6.13 3.44
C LYS A 69 15.89 -6.54 4.86
N GLU A 70 15.69 -5.65 5.83
CA GLU A 70 15.97 -5.93 7.24
C GLU A 70 14.86 -6.82 7.79
N GLU A 71 15.25 -7.73 8.68
CA GLU A 71 14.32 -8.57 9.43
C GLU A 71 13.77 -7.77 10.61
N ASP A 72 12.45 -7.76 10.75
CA ASP A 72 11.75 -7.16 11.88
C ASP A 72 10.94 -8.25 12.61
N PHE A 73 11.38 -8.63 13.80
CA PHE A 73 10.73 -9.66 14.60
C PHE A 73 9.53 -9.15 15.41
N SER A 74 9.17 -7.87 15.28
CA SER A 74 7.97 -7.30 15.91
C SER A 74 6.69 -7.89 15.31
N GLU A 75 5.57 -7.72 16.00
CA GLU A 75 4.25 -8.12 15.48
C GLU A 75 3.93 -7.45 14.14
N ILE A 76 4.33 -6.19 13.97
CA ILE A 76 4.18 -5.45 12.71
C ILE A 76 5.11 -6.04 11.64
N GLY A 77 6.37 -6.32 11.99
CA GLY A 77 7.33 -6.95 11.09
C GLY A 77 6.81 -8.27 10.53
N GLN A 78 6.25 -9.13 11.37
CA GLN A 78 5.64 -10.40 10.94
C GLN A 78 4.44 -10.22 9.97
N ILE A 79 3.63 -9.18 10.14
CA ILE A 79 2.53 -8.84 9.20
C ILE A 79 3.12 -8.38 7.87
N LEU A 80 4.15 -7.54 7.91
CA LEU A 80 4.80 -6.99 6.73
C LEU A 80 5.63 -8.04 5.99
N ASP A 81 6.21 -9.02 6.67
CA ASP A 81 6.95 -10.11 6.04
C ASP A 81 6.06 -11.00 5.18
N LYS A 82 4.80 -11.19 5.59
CA LYS A 82 3.79 -11.82 4.72
C LYS A 82 3.55 -10.98 3.46
N ALA A 83 3.43 -9.67 3.61
CA ALA A 83 3.28 -8.76 2.47
C ALA A 83 4.51 -8.76 1.55
N LYS A 84 5.73 -8.73 2.11
CA LYS A 84 7.01 -8.85 1.37
C LYS A 84 7.05 -10.15 0.55
N SER A 85 6.63 -11.26 1.14
CA SER A 85 6.57 -12.57 0.48
C SER A 85 5.59 -12.60 -0.70
N LEU A 86 4.49 -11.86 -0.62
CA LEU A 86 3.56 -11.69 -1.74
C LEU A 86 4.12 -10.75 -2.81
N LEU A 87 4.75 -9.64 -2.42
CA LEU A 87 5.42 -8.71 -3.34
C LEU A 87 6.50 -9.41 -4.20
N GLN A 88 7.22 -10.40 -3.64
CA GLN A 88 8.20 -11.20 -4.37
C GLN A 88 7.58 -12.04 -5.50
N GLN A 89 6.29 -12.34 -5.44
CA GLN A 89 5.57 -13.06 -6.51
C GLN A 89 5.11 -12.13 -7.64
N MET A 90 5.14 -10.81 -7.40
CA MET A 90 4.72 -9.82 -8.40
C MET A 90 5.84 -9.53 -9.40
N ALA A 91 5.50 -9.53 -10.69
CA ALA A 91 6.48 -9.28 -11.75
C ALA A 91 7.11 -7.89 -11.65
N LYS A 92 6.31 -6.85 -11.36
CA LYS A 92 6.77 -5.47 -11.18
C LYS A 92 5.84 -4.72 -10.23
N PHE A 93 6.42 -4.00 -9.28
CA PHE A 93 5.68 -3.09 -8.41
C PHE A 93 6.52 -1.85 -8.06
N ARG A 94 5.85 -0.82 -7.54
CA ARG A 94 6.49 0.36 -6.96
C ARG A 94 5.76 0.77 -5.68
N ILE A 95 6.51 1.29 -4.72
CA ILE A 95 5.98 1.79 -3.46
C ILE A 95 6.33 3.28 -3.37
N ASN A 96 5.31 4.14 -3.28
CA ASN A 96 5.47 5.58 -3.15
C ASN A 96 4.89 6.05 -1.81
N HIS A 97 5.69 6.82 -1.06
CA HIS A 97 5.17 7.52 0.11
C HIS A 97 4.56 8.86 -0.34
N THR A 98 3.24 9.01 -0.20
CA THR A 98 2.54 10.25 -0.51
C THR A 98 2.51 11.12 0.73
N ARG A 99 3.35 12.16 0.77
CA ARG A 99 3.18 13.24 1.76
C ARG A 99 1.90 13.98 1.40
N ARG A 100 0.96 14.06 2.34
CA ARG A 100 -0.33 14.75 2.22
C ARG A 100 -0.16 16.26 1.97
N GLU A 101 0.29 16.68 0.81
CA GLU A 101 -0.05 18.01 0.27
C GLU A 101 -1.42 17.93 -0.43
N GLY A 102 -1.82 16.75 -0.92
CA GLY A 102 -3.13 16.53 -1.57
C GLY A 102 -4.32 16.25 -0.65
N ASN A 103 -4.12 16.03 0.66
CA ASN A 103 -5.22 15.69 1.58
C ASN A 103 -5.91 16.90 2.21
N LYS A 104 -5.59 18.12 1.79
CA LYS A 104 -6.44 19.30 2.08
C LYS A 104 -7.83 19.16 1.44
N ALA A 105 -7.94 18.46 0.30
CA ALA A 105 -9.22 18.29 -0.38
C ALA A 105 -10.22 17.34 0.33
N ALA A 106 -9.77 16.56 1.33
CA ALA A 106 -10.63 15.61 2.04
C ALA A 106 -10.97 16.03 3.49
N HIS A 107 -10.52 17.20 3.94
CA HIS A 107 -10.74 17.68 5.30
C HIS A 107 -11.59 18.97 5.40
N GLU A 108 -12.08 19.49 4.27
CA GLU A 108 -12.79 20.79 4.21
C GLU A 108 -14.30 20.65 3.90
N GLN A 109 -14.96 19.57 4.35
CA GLN A 109 -16.43 19.43 4.22
C GLN A 109 -17.17 19.10 5.52
N TYR A 110 -16.52 19.20 6.67
CA TYR A 110 -17.24 19.22 7.96
C TYR A 110 -16.61 20.26 8.87
N SER A 111 -17.01 21.51 8.69
CA SER A 111 -17.01 22.51 9.75
C SER A 111 -18.28 23.34 9.68
#